data_AF-A0A959PUF8-F1
#
_entry.id   AF-A0A959PUF8-F1
#
_cell.length_a   1.000
_cell.length_b   1.000
_cell.length_c   1.000
_cell.angle_alpha   90.00
_cell.angle_beta   90.00
_cell.angle_gamma   90.00
#
_symmetry.space_group_name_H-M   'P 1'
#
loop_
_entity.id
_entity.type
_entity.pdbx_description
1 polymer ?
#
loop_
_entity_poly.entity_id
_entity_poly.type
_entity_poly.pdbx_seq_one_letter_code
_entity_poly.pdbx_strand_id
1 'polypeptide(L)'
;NYWGITPSMETSFAGFEKTAIKGTTAGLVIGDKAIEIRNTYPYFYDFGKAWMEMEGLPFVFAVWVSTKPIPDEFVNQFNAALQKGLDLIPQLLYILPAPAANFSLERYFTENISYDLDQKKMKGLQRFLTYLGDTRDLKIHSGETVLSASEG
;
A
#
# COMPACT_ATOMS: atom_id res chain seq x y z
N ASN A 1 -12.66 -16.60 2.06
CA ASN A 1 -13.22 -16.23 3.38
C ASN A 1 -12.17 -16.57 4.45
N TYR A 2 -11.14 -15.75 4.60
CA TYR A 2 -9.96 -16.03 5.46
C TYR A 2 -10.30 -15.99 6.95
N TRP A 3 -11.01 -14.94 7.39
CA TRP A 3 -11.39 -14.78 8.79
C TRP A 3 -12.72 -15.43 9.17
N GLY A 4 -13.45 -16.01 8.22
CA GLY A 4 -14.71 -16.71 8.50
C GLY A 4 -15.84 -15.79 8.99
N ILE A 5 -15.73 -14.48 8.83
CA ILE A 5 -16.69 -13.48 9.30
C ILE A 5 -17.35 -12.74 8.14
N THR A 6 -18.57 -12.26 8.38
CA THR A 6 -19.35 -11.46 7.43
C THR A 6 -19.84 -10.18 8.12
N PRO A 7 -18.99 -9.17 8.30
CA PRO A 7 -19.38 -7.92 8.95
C PRO A 7 -20.38 -7.14 8.07
N SER A 8 -21.26 -6.35 8.70
CA SER A 8 -22.03 -5.32 8.01
C SER A 8 -21.11 -4.14 7.69
N MET A 9 -21.08 -3.74 6.42
CA MET A 9 -20.28 -2.60 5.97
C MET A 9 -21.09 -1.32 6.09
N GLU A 10 -20.54 -0.32 6.77
CA GLU A 10 -21.15 1.00 6.96
C GLU A 10 -20.22 2.10 6.45
N THR A 11 -20.79 3.18 5.93
CA THR A 11 -20.02 4.35 5.49
C THR A 11 -19.42 5.07 6.70
N SER A 12 -18.11 5.25 6.71
CA SER A 12 -17.40 6.01 7.75
C SER A 12 -17.64 7.53 7.63
N PHE A 13 -17.37 8.26 8.71
CA PHE A 13 -17.37 9.73 8.75
C PHE A 13 -16.02 10.26 9.29
N ALA A 14 -15.71 11.53 9.08
CA ALA A 14 -14.44 12.10 9.57
C ALA A 14 -14.33 11.98 11.11
N GLY A 15 -13.24 11.37 11.60
CA GLY A 15 -13.00 11.18 13.04
C GLY A 15 -13.63 9.92 13.63
N PHE A 16 -14.26 9.07 12.81
CA PHE A 16 -14.82 7.79 13.27
C PHE A 16 -13.75 6.91 13.93
N GLU A 17 -12.51 7.00 13.46
CA GLU A 17 -11.36 6.24 13.93
C GLU A 17 -10.97 6.54 15.37
N LYS A 18 -11.56 7.58 15.99
CA LYS A 18 -11.36 7.95 17.40
C LYS A 18 -12.63 7.83 18.24
N THR A 19 -13.80 7.72 17.61
CA THR A 19 -15.11 7.93 18.27
C THR A 19 -16.12 6.80 18.05
N ALA A 20 -16.03 6.08 16.94
CA ALA A 20 -17.02 5.09 16.53
C ALA A 20 -16.58 3.64 16.77
N ILE A 21 -15.27 3.36 16.84
CA ILE A 21 -14.73 2.02 17.07
C ILE A 21 -14.91 1.65 18.55
N LYS A 22 -15.86 0.75 18.83
CA LYS A 22 -16.19 0.24 20.18
C LYS A 22 -17.09 -1.00 20.09
N GLY A 23 -17.09 -1.81 21.15
CA GLY A 23 -17.97 -2.99 21.23
C GLY A 23 -17.73 -3.94 20.05
N THR A 24 -18.76 -4.14 19.22
CA THR A 24 -18.72 -5.00 18.03
C THR A 24 -18.38 -4.24 16.74
N THR A 25 -18.09 -2.94 16.82
CA THR A 25 -17.76 -2.10 15.66
C THR A 25 -16.24 -2.00 15.50
N ALA A 26 -15.74 -2.46 14.36
CA ALA A 26 -14.36 -2.27 13.92
C ALA A 26 -14.26 -1.11 12.92
N GLY A 27 -13.05 -0.60 12.68
CA GLY A 27 -12.79 0.45 11.69
C GLY A 27 -11.77 0.01 10.66
N LEU A 28 -12.07 0.25 9.37
CA LEU A 28 -11.09 0.19 8.29
C LEU A 28 -10.46 1.56 8.12
N VAL A 29 -9.20 1.70 8.55
CA VAL A 29 -8.48 2.98 8.56
C VAL A 29 -7.24 2.85 7.68
N ILE A 30 -6.99 3.85 6.83
CA ILE A 30 -5.85 3.89 5.90
C ILE A 30 -5.06 5.20 6.04
N GLY A 31 -3.82 5.21 5.58
CA GLY A 31 -2.92 6.36 5.63
C GLY A 31 -2.48 6.73 7.06
N ASP A 32 -2.06 7.98 7.24
CA ASP A 32 -1.46 8.48 8.50
C ASP A 32 -2.37 8.25 9.72
N LYS A 33 -3.69 8.30 9.53
CA LYS A 33 -4.65 8.03 10.60
C LYS A 33 -4.48 6.63 11.18
N ALA A 34 -4.21 5.62 10.36
CA ALA A 34 -3.99 4.25 10.84
C ALA A 34 -2.73 4.14 11.69
N ILE A 35 -1.71 4.95 11.37
CA ILE A 35 -0.48 5.05 12.15
C ILE A 35 -0.73 5.75 13.48
N GLU A 36 -1.47 6.87 13.46
CA GLU A 36 -1.84 7.64 14.66
C GLU A 36 -2.56 6.78 15.71
N ILE A 37 -3.53 5.96 15.28
CA ILE A 37 -4.38 5.18 16.20
C ILE A 37 -3.87 3.77 16.47
N ARG A 38 -2.68 3.40 15.96
CA ARG A 38 -2.16 2.02 16.01
C ARG A 38 -2.11 1.43 17.42
N ASN A 39 -1.85 2.27 18.42
CA ASN A 39 -1.76 1.86 19.83
C ASN A 39 -2.99 2.28 20.66
N THR A 40 -4.05 2.77 20.02
CA THR A 40 -5.28 3.23 20.70
C THR A 40 -6.23 2.09 21.02
N TYR A 41 -6.27 1.04 20.18
CA TYR A 41 -7.20 -0.07 20.30
C TYR A 41 -6.49 -1.38 20.67
N PRO A 42 -7.14 -2.28 21.44
CA PRO A 42 -6.52 -3.54 21.87
C PRO A 42 -6.27 -4.51 20.72
N TYR A 43 -6.95 -4.34 19.59
CA TYR A 43 -6.82 -5.20 18.41
C TYR A 43 -6.51 -4.34 17.19
N PHE A 44 -5.45 -4.71 16.48
CA PHE A 44 -5.03 -4.10 15.23
C PHE A 44 -4.67 -5.20 14.23
N TYR A 45 -5.29 -5.17 13.06
CA TYR A 45 -5.07 -6.15 12.00
C TYR A 45 -4.50 -5.46 10.78
N ASP A 46 -3.32 -5.89 10.37
CA ASP A 46 -2.64 -5.41 9.18
C ASP A 46 -3.08 -6.24 7.97
N PHE A 47 -3.65 -5.59 6.96
CA PHE A 47 -4.16 -6.27 5.77
C PHE A 47 -3.06 -6.74 4.83
N GLY A 48 -1.91 -6.06 4.78
CA GLY A 48 -0.74 -6.53 4.03
C GLY A 48 -0.19 -7.80 4.65
N LYS A 49 -0.08 -7.83 5.98
CA LYS A 49 0.30 -9.04 6.73
C LYS A 49 -0.70 -10.17 6.53
N ALA A 50 -1.99 -9.91 6.69
CA ALA A 50 -3.02 -10.93 6.52
C ALA A 50 -3.06 -11.50 5.10
N TRP A 51 -2.83 -10.65 4.09
CA TRP A 51 -2.67 -11.09 2.71
C TRP A 51 -1.45 -12.01 2.53
N MET A 52 -0.30 -11.62 3.09
CA MET A 52 0.91 -12.45 3.05
C MET A 52 0.69 -13.80 3.73
N GLU A 53 0.01 -13.83 4.89
CA GLU A 53 -0.34 -15.08 5.59
C GLU A 53 -1.30 -15.96 4.77
N MET A 54 -2.26 -15.35 4.08
CA MET A 54 -3.28 -16.04 3.28
C MET A 54 -2.73 -16.58 1.95
N GLU A 55 -1.97 -15.78 1.21
CA GLU A 55 -1.54 -16.09 -0.16
C GLU A 55 -0.06 -16.45 -0.29
N GLY A 56 0.77 -16.11 0.72
CA GLY A 56 2.23 -16.20 0.60
C GLY A 56 2.82 -15.28 -0.46
N LEU A 57 2.07 -14.24 -0.84
CA LEU A 57 2.44 -13.28 -1.88
C LEU A 57 2.42 -11.85 -1.31
N PRO A 58 3.26 -10.94 -1.83
CA PRO A 58 3.19 -9.53 -1.48
C PRO A 58 1.86 -8.89 -1.91
N PHE A 59 1.43 -7.85 -1.19
CA PHE A 59 0.24 -7.07 -1.52
C PHE A 59 0.62 -5.74 -2.16
N VAL A 60 0.12 -5.47 -3.36
CA VAL A 60 0.40 -4.24 -4.11
C VAL A 60 -0.66 -3.19 -3.80
N PHE A 61 -0.30 -2.13 -3.08
CA PHE A 61 -1.23 -1.06 -2.72
C PHE A 61 -1.40 -0.01 -3.83
N ALA A 62 -0.35 0.31 -4.57
CA ALA A 62 -0.40 1.32 -5.63
C ALA A 62 0.54 1.01 -6.79
N VAL A 63 0.11 1.34 -8.01
CA VAL A 63 0.92 1.24 -9.24
C VAL A 63 0.71 2.47 -10.12
N TRP A 64 1.71 2.82 -10.91
CA TRP A 64 1.57 3.76 -12.02
C TRP A 64 1.09 3.00 -13.26
N VAL A 65 -0.06 3.38 -13.80
CA VAL A 65 -0.70 2.66 -14.91
C VAL A 65 -1.13 3.61 -16.01
N SER A 66 -1.04 3.16 -17.27
CA SER A 66 -1.57 3.85 -18.43
C SER A 66 -2.44 2.93 -19.27
N THR A 67 -3.49 3.49 -19.85
CA THR A 67 -4.37 2.79 -20.80
C THR A 67 -3.88 2.88 -22.24
N LYS A 68 -2.77 3.61 -22.48
CA LYS A 68 -2.16 3.83 -23.78
C LYS A 68 -0.67 3.53 -23.73
N PRO A 69 -0.06 3.10 -24.84
CA PRO A 69 1.40 3.05 -24.95
C PRO A 69 2.01 4.41 -24.59
N ILE A 70 3.06 4.38 -23.79
CA ILE A 70 3.84 5.56 -23.40
C ILE A 70 5.15 5.52 -24.17
N PRO A 71 5.63 6.65 -24.73
CA PRO A 71 6.95 6.69 -25.36
C PRO A 71 8.07 6.32 -24.39
N ASP A 72 9.03 5.50 -24.83
CA ASP A 72 10.16 5.05 -24.00
C ASP A 72 10.95 6.22 -23.39
N GLU A 73 11.07 7.32 -24.13
CA GLU A 73 11.70 8.55 -23.63
C GLU A 73 11.02 9.09 -22.37
N PHE A 74 9.68 9.12 -22.35
CA PHE A 74 8.93 9.54 -21.16
C PHE A 74 9.13 8.55 -20.02
N VAL A 75 9.07 7.24 -20.30
CA VAL A 75 9.27 6.19 -19.28
C VAL A 75 10.63 6.36 -18.61
N ASN A 76 11.69 6.58 -19.40
CA ASN A 76 13.04 6.79 -18.90
C ASN A 76 13.15 8.06 -18.05
N GLN A 77 12.58 9.19 -18.50
CA GLN A 77 12.59 10.44 -17.74
C GLN A 77 11.80 10.32 -16.43
N PHE A 78 10.64 9.66 -16.48
CA PHE A 78 9.79 9.43 -15.33
C PHE A 78 10.49 8.54 -14.29
N ASN A 79 11.10 7.44 -14.72
CA ASN A 79 11.87 6.57 -13.85
C ASN A 79 13.09 7.28 -13.22
N ALA A 80 13.79 8.10 -13.99
CA ALA A 80 14.89 8.92 -13.45
C ALA A 80 14.41 9.93 -12.40
N ALA A 81 13.22 10.53 -12.60
CA ALA A 81 12.63 11.44 -11.63
C ALA A 81 12.20 10.72 -10.34
N LEU A 82 11.61 9.52 -10.45
CA LEU A 82 11.28 8.68 -9.28
C LEU A 82 12.53 8.29 -8.50
N GLN A 83 13.57 7.79 -9.18
CA GLN A 83 14.83 7.42 -8.55
C GLN A 83 15.45 8.61 -7.80
N LYS A 84 15.47 9.80 -8.43
CA LYS A 84 15.94 11.02 -7.76
C LYS A 84 15.14 11.34 -6.49
N GLY A 85 13.83 11.07 -6.47
CA GLY A 85 13.02 11.21 -5.26
C GLY A 85 13.46 10.26 -4.14
N LEU A 86 13.78 9.02 -4.47
CA LEU A 86 14.30 8.03 -3.53
C LEU A 86 15.68 8.40 -3.00
N ASP A 87 16.57 8.87 -3.88
CA ASP A 87 17.91 9.32 -3.50
C ASP A 87 17.87 10.52 -2.52
N LEU A 88 16.75 11.26 -2.52
CA LEU A 88 16.50 12.40 -1.64
C LEU A 88 15.78 12.04 -0.33
N ILE A 89 15.49 10.76 -0.07
CA ILE A 89 14.87 10.33 1.20
C ILE A 89 15.61 10.89 2.42
N PRO A 90 16.95 10.82 2.54
CA PRO A 90 17.66 11.38 3.70
C PRO A 90 17.35 12.85 3.96
N GLN A 91 17.19 13.65 2.91
CA GLN A 91 16.83 15.07 2.99
C GLN A 91 15.36 15.27 3.36
N LEU A 92 14.47 14.42 2.83
CA LEU A 92 13.03 14.45 3.14
C LEU A 92 12.75 14.21 4.64
N LEU A 93 13.56 13.39 5.31
CA LEU A 93 13.41 13.11 6.74
C LEU A 93 13.54 14.36 7.63
N TYR A 94 14.22 15.42 7.15
CA TYR A 94 14.36 16.66 7.91
C TYR A 94 13.16 17.61 7.79
N ILE A 95 12.30 17.41 6.79
CA ILE A 95 11.21 18.35 6.47
C ILE A 95 9.81 17.74 6.63
N LEU A 96 9.70 16.41 6.57
CA LEU A 96 8.42 15.73 6.71
C LEU A 96 8.07 15.54 8.20
N PRO A 97 6.84 15.88 8.60
CA PRO A 97 6.38 15.57 9.95
C PRO A 97 6.15 14.06 10.09
N ALA A 98 6.58 13.49 11.21
CA ALA A 98 6.19 12.12 11.54
C ALA A 98 4.70 12.07 11.91
N PRO A 99 3.92 11.10 11.39
CA PRO A 99 2.49 10.98 11.68
C PRO A 99 2.19 10.61 13.15
N ALA A 100 3.17 10.06 13.88
CA ALA A 100 3.05 9.77 15.30
C ALA A 100 4.40 9.88 16.01
N ALA A 101 4.39 10.10 17.33
CA ALA A 101 5.58 10.38 18.14
C ALA A 101 6.70 9.32 18.04
N ASN A 102 6.35 8.05 17.82
CA ASN A 102 7.31 6.93 17.73
C ASN A 102 7.36 6.32 16.32
N PHE A 103 6.91 7.05 15.30
CA PHE A 103 6.95 6.57 13.93
C PHE A 103 8.29 6.90 13.27
N SER A 104 8.99 5.88 12.77
CA SER A 104 10.23 6.09 12.00
C SER A 104 9.88 6.29 10.52
N LEU A 105 9.94 7.55 10.07
CA LEU A 105 9.82 7.89 8.65
C LEU A 105 10.93 7.24 7.82
N GLU A 106 12.14 7.16 8.37
CA GLU A 106 13.27 6.48 7.71
C GLU A 106 12.91 5.04 7.39
N ARG A 107 12.53 4.27 8.42
CA ARG A 107 12.15 2.87 8.26
C ARG A 107 10.96 2.70 7.31
N TYR A 108 10.00 3.61 7.37
CA TYR A 108 8.85 3.58 6.48
C TYR A 108 9.26 3.68 5.02
N PHE A 109 10.11 4.65 4.68
CA PHE A 109 10.54 4.87 3.31
C PHE A 109 11.63 3.90 2.83
N THR A 110 12.43 3.30 3.72
CA THR A 110 13.57 2.44 3.32
C THR A 110 13.34 0.95 3.52
N GLU A 111 12.48 0.55 4.46
CA GLU A 111 12.25 -0.86 4.80
C GLU A 111 10.81 -1.32 4.55
N ASN A 112 9.81 -0.48 4.87
CA ASN A 112 8.41 -0.88 4.73
C ASN A 112 7.93 -0.77 3.28
N ILE A 113 8.21 0.35 2.63
CA ILE A 113 7.82 0.58 1.24
C ILE A 113 8.81 -0.12 0.30
N SER A 114 8.32 -1.15 -0.42
CA SER A 114 9.02 -1.68 -1.59
C SER A 114 8.55 -0.98 -2.85
N TYR A 115 9.46 -0.29 -3.55
CA TYR A 115 9.12 0.50 -4.73
C TYR A 115 9.12 -0.32 -6.02
N ASP A 116 9.96 -1.34 -6.15
CA ASP A 116 10.07 -2.12 -7.38
C ASP A 116 8.88 -3.06 -7.58
N LEU A 117 8.25 -3.04 -8.75
CA LEU A 117 7.19 -3.99 -9.12
C LEU A 117 7.78 -5.28 -9.73
N ASP A 118 8.28 -6.17 -8.86
CA ASP A 118 8.87 -7.44 -9.28
C ASP A 118 7.84 -8.54 -9.65
N GLN A 119 8.32 -9.69 -10.12
CA GLN A 119 7.47 -10.82 -10.54
C GLN A 119 6.59 -11.40 -9.43
N LYS A 120 7.05 -11.41 -8.16
CA LYS A 120 6.24 -11.91 -7.04
C LYS A 120 5.11 -10.94 -6.71
N LYS A 121 5.39 -9.63 -6.72
CA LYS A 121 4.38 -8.59 -6.53
C LYS A 121 3.35 -8.60 -7.65
N MET A 122 3.81 -8.77 -8.89
CA MET A 122 2.95 -8.97 -10.06
C MET A 122 2.00 -10.16 -9.91
N LYS A 123 2.51 -11.29 -9.42
CA LYS A 123 1.68 -12.46 -9.11
C LYS A 123 0.67 -12.17 -7.99
N GLY A 124 1.07 -11.44 -6.96
CA GLY A 124 0.19 -10.96 -5.90
C GLY A 124 -0.96 -10.08 -6.43
N LEU A 125 -0.63 -9.11 -7.28
CA LEU A 125 -1.62 -8.24 -7.93
C LEU A 125 -2.61 -9.05 -8.79
N GLN A 126 -2.12 -9.97 -9.62
CA GLN A 126 -3.00 -10.80 -10.45
C GLN A 126 -3.92 -11.69 -9.60
N ARG A 127 -3.42 -12.20 -8.48
CA ARG A 127 -4.20 -12.97 -7.51
C ARG A 127 -5.32 -12.13 -6.90
N PHE A 128 -5.02 -10.89 -6.51
CA PHE A 128 -6.03 -9.96 -6.00
C PHE A 128 -7.12 -9.66 -7.03
N LEU A 129 -6.75 -9.39 -8.28
CA LEU A 129 -7.70 -9.12 -9.37
C LEU A 129 -8.62 -10.32 -9.65
N THR A 130 -8.10 -11.53 -9.55
CA THR A 130 -8.90 -12.75 -9.67
C THR A 130 -10.00 -12.81 -8.60
N TYR A 131 -9.73 -12.37 -7.36
CA TYR A 131 -10.76 -12.28 -6.31
C TYR A 131 -11.84 -11.26 -6.60
N LEU A 132 -11.54 -10.21 -7.37
CA LEU A 132 -12.53 -9.23 -7.83
C LEU A 132 -13.34 -9.73 -9.03
N GLY A 133 -13.06 -10.94 -9.52
CA GLY A 133 -13.69 -11.49 -10.74
C GLY A 133 -13.10 -10.92 -12.03
N ASP A 134 -11.96 -10.22 -11.96
CA ASP A 134 -11.25 -9.74 -13.14
C ASP A 134 -10.23 -10.79 -13.59
N THR A 135 -10.53 -11.46 -14.69
CA THR A 135 -9.69 -12.51 -15.29
C THR A 135 -8.95 -12.03 -16.53
N ARG A 136 -8.92 -10.71 -16.79
CA ARG A 136 -8.20 -10.17 -17.95
C ARG A 136 -6.69 -10.34 -17.77
N ASP A 137 -6.02 -10.82 -18.80
CA ASP A 137 -4.56 -10.74 -18.89
C ASP A 137 -4.15 -9.28 -19.04
N LEU A 138 -3.82 -8.64 -17.92
CA LEU A 138 -3.25 -7.30 -17.95
C LEU A 138 -1.89 -7.36 -18.64
N LYS A 139 -1.81 -6.76 -19.84
CA LYS A 139 -0.51 -6.44 -20.46
C LYS A 139 0.14 -5.33 -19.65
N ILE A 140 0.89 -5.73 -18.63
CA ILE A 140 1.67 -4.83 -17.81
C ILE A 140 3.03 -4.70 -18.50
N HIS A 141 3.25 -3.53 -19.09
CA HIS A 141 4.55 -3.16 -19.62
C HIS A 141 5.46 -2.87 -18.42
N SER A 142 6.09 -3.91 -17.87
CA SER A 142 7.28 -3.73 -17.06
C SER A 142 8.43 -3.40 -18.02
N GLY A 143 8.56 -2.12 -18.37
CA GLY A 143 9.90 -1.63 -18.67
C GLY A 143 10.78 -2.02 -17.48
N GLU A 144 11.98 -2.54 -17.72
CA GLU A 144 12.89 -2.96 -16.67
C GLU A 144 12.93 -1.87 -15.59
N THR A 145 12.30 -2.16 -14.44
CA THR A 145 11.94 -1.20 -13.38
C THR A 145 10.79 -0.25 -13.71
N VAL A 146 9.56 -0.67 -13.40
CA VAL A 146 8.48 0.26 -13.03
C VAL A 146 8.51 0.35 -11.50
N LEU A 147 9.06 1.43 -10.97
CA LEU A 147 8.98 1.76 -9.56
C LEU A 147 7.53 2.17 -9.23
N SER A 148 6.70 1.23 -8.81
CA SER A 148 5.72 1.50 -7.75
C SER A 148 5.05 0.21 -7.31
N ALA A 149 5.28 -0.15 -6.04
CA ALA A 149 4.30 -0.91 -5.28
C ALA A 149 3.92 -0.25 -3.96
N SER A 150 4.80 0.26 -3.11
CA SER A 150 4.47 0.55 -1.69
C SER A 150 3.74 -0.60 -1.01
N GLU A 151 4.50 -1.41 -0.31
CA GLU A 151 3.99 -2.45 0.55
C GLU A 151 4.04 -1.92 1.99
N GLY A 152 3.27 -2.54 2.89
CA GLY A 152 3.24 -2.23 4.32
C GLY A 152 3.61 -3.46 5.12
#